data_AF-A0A9E5QFT4-F1
#
_entry.id   AF-A0A9E5QFT4-F1
#
_cell.length_a   1.000
_cell.length_b   1.000
_cell.length_c   1.000
_cell.angle_alpha   90.00
_cell.angle_beta   90.00
_cell.angle_gamma   90.00
#
_symmetry.space_group_name_H-M   'P 1'
#
loop_
_entity.id
_entity.type
_entity.pdbx_description
1 polymer ?
#
loop_
_entity_poly.entity_id
_entity_poly.type
_entity_poly.pdbx_seq_one_letter_code
_entity_poly.pdbx_strand_id
1 'polypeptide(L)'
;MAVKTLSIRIETNGETDLIDITSEVAKGVADSGITSGTVTVFVPGSTAGVTTIEYESGAISDFREAIDRIAPKDIEYHHDARWGDGNG
;
A
#
# COMPACT_ATOMS: atom_id res chain seq x y z
N MET A 1 28.82 -0.26 -5.16
CA MET A 1 27.49 0.20 -4.68
C MET A 1 26.93 -0.87 -3.78
N ALA A 2 26.54 -0.54 -2.56
CA ALA A 2 25.87 -1.47 -1.66
C ALA A 2 24.36 -1.46 -1.97
N VAL A 3 23.74 -2.64 -1.96
CA VAL A 3 22.29 -2.81 -2.03
C VAL A 3 21.88 -3.60 -0.81
N LYS A 4 20.86 -3.11 -0.09
CA LYS A 4 20.26 -3.82 1.05
C LYS A 4 18.77 -3.99 0.78
N THR A 5 18.30 -5.22 0.95
CA THR A 5 16.88 -5.58 0.84
C THR A 5 16.37 -5.91 2.23
N LEU A 6 15.24 -5.31 2.58
CA LEU A 6 14.56 -5.50 3.86
C LEU A 6 13.09 -5.80 3.57
N SER A 7 12.46 -6.55 4.45
CA SER A 7 11.04 -6.91 4.34
C SER A 7 10.31 -6.49 5.60
N ILE A 8 9.15 -5.89 5.43
CA ILE A 8 8.18 -5.60 6.50
C ILE A 8 6.91 -6.39 6.21
N ARG A 9 6.21 -6.82 7.27
CA ARG A 9 4.93 -7.52 7.15
C ARG A 9 3.87 -6.66 7.80
N ILE A 10 2.80 -6.40 7.05
CA ILE A 10 1.68 -5.58 7.46
C ILE A 10 0.42 -6.45 7.39
N GLU A 11 -0.41 -6.37 8.43
CA GLU A 11 -1.73 -6.99 8.46
C GLU A 11 -2.78 -5.91 8.24
N THR A 12 -3.71 -6.15 7.32
CA THR A 12 -4.73 -5.19 6.88
C THR A 12 -6.12 -5.67 7.28
N ASN A 13 -7.04 -4.74 7.52
CA ASN A 13 -8.44 -5.07 7.77
C ASN A 13 -9.29 -5.21 6.48
N GLY A 14 -8.68 -5.08 5.30
CA GLY A 14 -9.39 -5.02 4.02
C GLY A 14 -10.01 -3.65 3.77
N GLU A 15 -10.88 -3.54 2.77
CA GLU A 15 -11.67 -2.32 2.52
C GLU A 15 -10.88 -1.00 2.39
N THR A 16 -9.82 -1.02 1.58
CA THR A 16 -8.93 0.16 1.39
C THR A 16 -8.33 0.63 2.72
N ASP A 17 -7.72 -0.30 3.47
CA ASP A 17 -7.04 0.04 4.73
C ASP A 17 -5.73 0.81 4.45
N LEU A 18 -5.71 2.09 4.79
CA LEU A 18 -4.49 2.91 4.75
C LEU A 18 -3.70 2.71 6.04
N ILE A 19 -2.43 2.33 5.90
CA ILE A 19 -1.53 2.08 7.02
C ILE A 19 -0.26 2.90 6.78
N ASP A 20 0.08 3.76 7.73
CA ASP A 20 1.34 4.50 7.71
C ASP A 20 2.52 3.56 8.01
N ILE A 21 3.42 3.41 7.04
CA ILE A 21 4.65 2.62 7.15
C ILE A 21 5.91 3.48 7.24
N THR A 22 5.77 4.79 7.45
CA THR A 22 6.88 5.75 7.44
C THR A 22 7.94 5.38 8.48
N SER A 23 7.52 4.96 9.66
CA SER A 23 8.43 4.62 10.77
C SER A 23 9.25 3.37 10.46
N GLU A 24 8.63 2.38 9.81
CA GLU A 24 9.20 1.11 9.41
C GLU A 24 10.22 1.29 8.30
N VAL A 25 9.88 2.12 7.30
CA VAL A 25 10.79 2.49 6.21
C VAL A 25 11.98 3.29 6.76
N ALA A 26 11.74 4.28 7.62
CA ALA A 26 12.80 5.08 8.25
C ALA A 26 13.77 4.21 9.07
N LYS A 27 13.24 3.26 9.84
CA LYS A 27 14.04 2.27 10.57
C LYS A 27 14.88 1.42 9.61
N GLY A 28 14.28 0.92 8.53
CA GLY A 28 15.00 0.15 7.52
C GLY A 28 16.15 0.92 6.86
N VAL A 29 15.94 2.22 6.58
CA VAL A 29 16.98 3.11 6.08
C VAL A 29 18.10 3.29 7.11
N ALA A 30 17.77 3.54 8.37
CA ALA A 30 18.76 3.67 9.44
C ALA A 30 19.60 2.39 9.61
N ASP A 31 18.95 1.22 9.68
CA ASP A 31 19.58 -0.10 9.82
C ASP A 31 20.41 -0.48 8.58
N SER A 32 20.14 0.16 7.43
CA SER A 32 20.93 -0.04 6.21
C SER A 32 22.37 0.51 6.35
N GLY A 33 22.59 1.54 7.16
CA GLY A 33 23.88 2.24 7.24
C GLY A 33 24.29 2.96 5.95
N ILE A 34 23.41 3.05 4.94
CA ILE A 34 23.63 3.79 3.69
C ILE A 34 23.32 5.26 3.95
N THR A 35 24.29 6.14 3.74
CA THR A 35 24.17 7.58 4.03
C THR A 35 23.70 8.42 2.84
N SER A 36 23.76 7.88 1.62
CA SER A 36 23.30 8.55 0.40
C SER A 36 22.93 7.51 -0.66
N GLY A 37 21.74 7.66 -1.25
CA GLY A 37 21.21 6.72 -2.24
C GLY A 37 19.70 6.90 -2.45
N THR A 38 19.06 5.85 -2.94
CA THR A 38 17.62 5.80 -3.21
C THR A 38 16.98 4.65 -2.44
N VAL A 39 15.73 4.84 -2.02
CA VAL A 39 14.90 3.81 -1.38
C VAL A 39 13.78 3.44 -2.34
N THR A 40 13.62 2.15 -2.61
CA THR A 40 12.47 1.62 -3.35
C THR A 40 11.59 0.88 -2.36
N VAL A 41 10.34 1.35 -2.19
CA VAL A 41 9.31 0.66 -1.43
C VAL A 41 8.40 -0.06 -2.41
N PHE A 42 8.23 -1.37 -2.21
CA PHE A 42 7.51 -2.23 -3.13
C PHE A 42 6.63 -3.20 -2.36
N VAL A 43 5.36 -3.31 -2.76
CA VAL A 43 4.44 -4.33 -2.26
C VAL A 43 4.29 -5.43 -3.32
N PRO A 44 4.64 -6.69 -3.02
CA PRO A 44 4.41 -7.79 -3.94
C PRO A 44 2.93 -8.17 -3.95
N GLY A 45 2.26 -8.01 -5.09
CA GLY A 45 0.85 -8.36 -5.27
C GLY A 45 0.12 -7.38 -6.20
N SER A 46 -1.11 -7.70 -6.59
CA SER A 46 -1.95 -6.86 -7.47
C SER A 46 -3.06 -6.09 -6.73
N THR A 47 -3.33 -6.43 -5.48
CA THR A 47 -4.49 -5.92 -4.71
C THR A 47 -4.10 -4.93 -3.61
N ALA A 48 -2.84 -4.47 -3.60
CA ALA A 48 -2.34 -3.46 -2.67
C ALA A 48 -1.45 -2.47 -3.42
N GLY A 49 -1.34 -1.24 -2.89
CA GLY A 49 -0.51 -0.18 -3.45
C GLY A 49 0.34 0.50 -2.39
N VAL A 50 1.39 1.20 -2.84
CA VAL A 50 2.18 2.10 -2.02
C VAL A 50 1.97 3.50 -2.54
N THR A 51 1.63 4.43 -1.65
CA THR A 51 1.44 5.84 -1.98
C THR A 51 2.00 6.72 -0.88
N THR A 52 1.98 8.03 -1.10
CA THR A 52 2.32 9.06 -0.13
C THR A 52 1.17 10.05 -0.03
N ILE A 53 0.76 10.36 1.19
CA ILE A 53 -0.30 11.31 1.49
C ILE A 53 -0.04 11.87 2.90
N GLU A 54 -0.62 13.02 3.23
CA GLU A 54 -0.70 13.46 4.62
C GLU A 54 -1.56 12.46 5.42
N TYR A 55 -0.99 11.89 6.49
CA TYR A 55 -1.65 10.86 7.28
C TYR A 55 -2.52 11.49 8.39
N GLU A 56 -3.54 12.21 7.95
CA GLU A 56 -4.56 12.84 8.80
C GLU A 56 -5.92 12.17 8.54
N SER A 57 -6.75 12.05 9.58
CA SER A 57 -8.02 11.31 9.54
C SER A 57 -9.00 11.72 8.43
N GLY A 58 -9.08 13.02 8.11
CA GLY A 58 -9.87 13.54 7.00
C GLY A 58 -9.30 13.11 5.65
N ALA A 59 -8.00 13.32 5.42
CA ALA A 59 -7.34 12.91 4.17
C ALA A 59 -7.43 11.38 3.94
N ILE A 60 -7.33 10.58 5.00
CA ILE A 60 -7.52 9.12 4.95
C ILE A 60 -8.94 8.77 4.52
N SER A 61 -9.94 9.47 5.07
CA SER A 61 -11.35 9.25 4.73
C SER A 61 -11.63 9.62 3.28
N ASP A 62 -11.17 10.80 2.84
CA ASP A 62 -11.34 11.28 1.46
C ASP A 62 -10.68 10.33 0.44
N PHE A 63 -9.51 9.77 0.78
CA PHE A 63 -8.83 8.81 -0.08
C PHE A 63 -9.63 7.50 -0.20
N ARG A 64 -10.14 6.96 0.91
CA ARG A 64 -10.98 5.74 0.89
C ARG A 64 -12.19 5.93 0.00
N GLU A 65 -12.91 7.04 0.18
CA GLU A 65 -14.07 7.35 -0.65
C GLU A 65 -13.71 7.58 -2.12
N ALA A 66 -12.55 8.18 -2.41
CA ALA A 66 -12.10 8.37 -3.78
C ALA A 66 -11.85 7.03 -4.47
N ILE A 67 -11.23 6.07 -3.80
CA ILE A 67 -11.04 4.72 -4.32
C ILE A 67 -12.39 4.04 -4.55
N ASP A 68 -13.31 4.09 -3.59
CA ASP A 68 -14.64 3.49 -3.72
C ASP A 68 -15.46 4.12 -4.87
N ARG A 69 -15.25 5.41 -5.18
CA ARG A 69 -15.87 6.06 -6.35
C ARG A 69 -15.20 5.67 -7.68
N ILE A 70 -13.89 5.46 -7.70
CA ILE A 70 -13.12 5.15 -8.90
C ILE A 70 -13.27 3.67 -9.31
N ALA A 71 -13.29 2.78 -8.31
CA ALA A 71 -13.43 1.34 -8.46
C ALA A 71 -14.48 0.82 -7.47
N PRO A 72 -15.78 1.03 -7.75
CA PRO A 72 -16.87 0.60 -6.87
C PRO A 72 -16.90 -0.91 -6.70
N LYS A 73 -17.24 -1.41 -5.51
CA LYS A 73 -17.28 -2.86 -5.21
C LYS A 73 -18.61 -3.52 -5.54
N ASP A 74 -19.65 -2.72 -5.77
CA ASP A 74 -21.04 -3.15 -5.96
C ASP A 74 -21.43 -3.28 -7.44
N ILE A 75 -20.44 -3.35 -8.33
CA ILE A 75 -20.63 -3.57 -9.76
C ILE A 75 -20.02 -4.91 -10.20
N GLU A 76 -20.45 -5.40 -11.37
CA GLU A 76 -19.91 -6.63 -11.93
C GLU A 76 -18.54 -6.37 -12.59
N TYR A 77 -17.53 -7.09 -12.13
CA TYR A 77 -16.22 -7.14 -12.77
C TYR A 77 -16.04 -8.45 -13.54
N HIS A 78 -15.57 -8.37 -14.79
CA HIS A 78 -15.24 -9.57 -15.57
C HIS A 78 -14.13 -10.42 -14.93
N HIS A 79 -13.26 -9.81 -14.12
CA HIS A 79 -12.24 -10.53 -13.35
C HIS A 79 -12.89 -11.43 -12.30
N ASP A 80 -13.76 -10.83 -11.48
CA ASP A 80 -14.52 -11.56 -10.45
C ASP A 80 -15.43 -12.62 -11.07
N ALA A 81 -16.10 -12.33 -12.19
CA ALA A 81 -16.97 -13.30 -12.89
C ALA A 81 -16.24 -14.59 -13.32
N ARG A 82 -14.90 -14.58 -13.40
CA ARG A 82 -14.11 -15.75 -13.77
C ARG A 82 -13.87 -16.71 -12.61
N TRP A 83 -13.70 -16.20 -11.39
CA TRP A 83 -13.23 -17.00 -10.23
C TRP A 83 -14.01 -16.77 -8.93
N GLY A 84 -14.78 -15.69 -8.82
CA GLY A 84 -15.55 -15.32 -7.62
C GLY A 84 -14.68 -15.00 -6.42
N ASP A 85 -13.50 -14.42 -6.65
CA ASP A 85 -12.49 -14.12 -5.62
C ASP A 85 -12.64 -12.73 -4.99
N GLY A 86 -13.50 -11.87 -5.54
CA GLY A 86 -13.88 -10.59 -4.95
C GLY A 86 -12.76 -9.55 -4.94
N ASN A 87 -11.80 -9.65 -5.87
CA ASN A 87 -10.60 -8.79 -5.93
C ASN A 87 -10.40 -8.08 -7.27
N GLY A 88 -11.48 -8.04 -8.08
CA GLY A 88 -11.50 -7.51 -9.46
C GLY A 88 -11.45 -6.00 -9.58
#